data_AF-A0A4R0JPH4-F1
#
_entry.id   AF-A0A4R0JPH4-F1
#
_cell.length_a   1.000
_cell.length_b   1.000
_cell.length_c   1.000
_cell.angle_alpha   90.00
_cell.angle_beta   90.00
_cell.angle_gamma   90.00
#
_symmetry.space_group_name_H-M   'P 1'
#
loop_
_entity.id
_entity.type
_entity.pdbx_description
1 polymer ?
#
loop_
_entity_poly.entity_id
_entity_poly.type
_entity_poly.pdbx_seq_one_letter_code
_entity_poly.pdbx_strand_id
1 'polypeptide(L)'
;MTKDATIFWIGGPAAAGKTTVSRLLARKHGFLWYSVDAHAFDHEKRAAAAGLHVLGTGPGDFDRRPMILEDIHSLPVNTSVVVEGAFVTPTVAGVAKNAVWLMPSREEQLTRLEHRHPGGDHEGQLWGWNLVRSQLDGTNATIITVDDQTVDQTLTAVEQTFTPTLQSSPAAHTPEARQSLIRLSNHQLANQATERPRSAHCLFDCECAQKTCNELVELAIEEIPTVLAQAPPSIVSPKHFNPT
;
A
#
# COMPACT_ATOMS: atom_id res chain seq x y z
N MET A 1 19.88 -9.37 20.10
CA MET A 1 19.23 -8.12 19.69
C MET A 1 18.07 -8.50 18.79
N THR A 2 16.84 -8.40 19.27
CA THR A 2 15.65 -8.42 18.41
C THR A 2 15.80 -7.24 17.46
N LYS A 3 15.90 -7.50 16.15
CA LYS A 3 15.92 -6.40 15.18
C LYS A 3 14.55 -5.74 15.20
N ASP A 4 14.50 -4.45 15.46
CA ASP A 4 13.29 -3.68 15.34
C ASP A 4 12.73 -3.85 13.91
N ALA A 5 11.40 -3.95 13.80
CA ALA A 5 10.74 -4.08 12.51
C ALA A 5 11.11 -2.89 11.62
N THR A 6 11.59 -3.17 10.40
CA THR A 6 11.89 -2.12 9.43
C THR A 6 10.59 -1.63 8.79
N ILE A 7 10.45 -0.32 8.61
CA ILE A 7 9.40 0.25 7.77
C ILE A 7 10.01 0.60 6.41
N PHE A 8 9.47 0.06 5.33
CA PHE A 8 9.79 0.42 3.95
C PHE A 8 8.72 1.35 3.41
N TRP A 9 9.11 2.51 2.88
CA TRP A 9 8.20 3.53 2.40
C TRP A 9 8.19 3.58 0.88
N ILE A 10 7.01 3.48 0.28
CA ILE A 10 6.81 3.58 -1.17
C ILE A 10 5.81 4.69 -1.46
N GLY A 11 6.32 5.84 -1.91
CA GLY A 11 5.53 7.00 -2.33
C GLY A 11 5.40 7.12 -3.85
N GLY A 12 4.67 8.15 -4.29
CA GLY A 12 4.42 8.42 -5.72
C GLY A 12 2.96 8.79 -6.02
N PRO A 13 2.67 9.34 -7.20
CA PRO A 13 1.33 9.78 -7.56
C PRO A 13 0.40 8.61 -7.90
N ALA A 14 -0.88 8.92 -8.13
CA ALA A 14 -1.85 7.94 -8.63
C ALA A 14 -1.34 7.30 -9.94
N ALA A 15 -1.69 6.03 -10.17
CA ALA A 15 -1.25 5.23 -11.33
C ALA A 15 0.27 4.98 -11.48
N ALA A 16 1.10 5.34 -10.49
CA ALA A 16 2.53 5.02 -10.50
C ALA A 16 2.88 3.53 -10.26
N GLY A 17 1.89 2.67 -9.95
CA GLY A 17 2.11 1.25 -9.67
C GLY A 17 2.45 0.91 -8.21
N LYS A 18 2.36 1.88 -7.29
CA LYS A 18 2.71 1.72 -5.86
C LYS A 18 2.06 0.53 -5.19
N THR A 19 0.73 0.45 -5.21
CA THR A 19 -0.02 -0.62 -4.53
C THR A 19 0.38 -2.00 -5.05
N THR A 20 0.51 -2.14 -6.37
CA THR A 20 0.94 -3.40 -7.00
C THR A 20 2.34 -3.81 -6.54
N VAL A 21 3.32 -2.92 -6.65
CA VAL A 21 4.71 -3.20 -6.28
C VAL A 21 4.85 -3.44 -4.78
N SER A 22 4.13 -2.68 -3.94
CA SER A 22 4.17 -2.80 -2.49
C SER A 22 3.59 -4.12 -2.01
N ARG A 23 2.47 -4.56 -2.57
CA ARG A 23 1.87 -5.88 -2.30
C ARG A 23 2.81 -7.00 -2.71
N LEU A 24 3.42 -6.92 -3.90
CA LEU A 24 4.37 -7.92 -4.37
C LEU A 24 5.63 -7.99 -3.50
N LEU A 25 6.18 -6.84 -3.12
CA LEU A 25 7.33 -6.76 -2.22
C LEU A 25 7.00 -7.37 -0.86
N ALA A 26 5.87 -6.98 -0.26
CA ALA A 26 5.44 -7.50 1.03
C ALA A 26 5.23 -9.01 1.00
N ARG A 27 4.54 -9.52 -0.04
CA ARG A 27 4.37 -10.96 -0.25
C ARG A 27 5.72 -11.65 -0.42
N LYS A 28 6.55 -11.24 -1.38
CA LYS A 28 7.81 -11.92 -1.69
C LYS A 28 8.71 -12.07 -0.46
N HIS A 29 8.76 -11.04 0.39
CA HIS A 29 9.62 -11.01 1.58
C HIS A 29 8.93 -11.39 2.89
N GLY A 30 7.61 -11.60 2.91
CA GLY A 30 6.88 -11.96 4.14
C GLY A 30 6.72 -10.80 5.12
N PHE A 31 6.55 -9.60 4.58
CA PHE A 31 6.26 -8.39 5.34
C PHE A 31 4.77 -8.10 5.38
N LEU A 32 4.37 -7.25 6.33
CA LEU A 32 3.03 -6.70 6.31
C LEU A 32 2.93 -5.61 5.24
N TRP A 33 1.83 -5.55 4.51
CA TRP A 33 1.51 -4.42 3.66
C TRP A 33 0.53 -3.48 4.38
N TYR A 34 0.86 -2.19 4.43
CA TYR A 34 0.05 -1.13 5.03
C TYR A 34 -0.25 -0.08 3.96
N SER A 35 -1.52 0.09 3.62
CA SER A 35 -1.97 1.13 2.69
C SER A 35 -2.44 2.35 3.46
N VAL A 36 -1.76 3.48 3.32
CA VAL A 36 -2.19 4.74 3.97
C VAL A 36 -3.60 5.13 3.50
N ASP A 37 -3.93 4.86 2.23
CA ASP A 37 -5.25 5.18 1.67
C ASP A 37 -6.36 4.38 2.36
N ALA A 38 -6.10 3.14 2.80
CA ALA A 38 -7.07 2.32 3.54
C ALA A 38 -7.40 2.88 4.93
N HIS A 39 -6.50 3.69 5.51
CA HIS A 39 -6.68 4.34 6.81
C HIS A 39 -7.05 5.82 6.70
N ALA A 40 -7.20 6.36 5.49
CA ALA A 40 -7.37 7.80 5.29
C ALA A 40 -8.51 8.41 6.11
N PHE A 41 -9.67 7.74 6.18
CA PHE A 41 -10.82 8.24 6.94
C PHE A 41 -10.65 8.11 8.46
N ASP A 42 -10.05 7.02 8.93
CA ASP A 42 -9.71 6.88 10.36
C ASP A 42 -8.73 7.98 10.79
N HIS A 43 -7.70 8.21 9.97
CA HIS A 43 -6.73 9.28 10.21
C HIS A 43 -7.38 10.65 10.21
N GLU A 44 -8.32 10.93 9.29
CA GLU A 44 -9.09 12.18 9.28
C GLU A 44 -9.91 12.36 10.57
N LYS A 45 -10.59 11.31 11.05
CA LYS A 45 -11.36 11.35 12.30
C LYS A 45 -10.46 11.60 13.50
N ARG A 46 -9.32 10.92 13.57
CA ARG A 46 -8.33 11.11 14.66
C ARG A 46 -7.70 12.49 14.61
N ALA A 47 -7.42 13.03 13.42
CA ALA A 47 -6.93 14.38 13.25
C ALA A 47 -7.96 15.41 13.77
N ALA A 48 -9.22 15.27 13.35
CA ALA A 48 -10.30 16.13 13.81
C ALA A 48 -10.51 16.05 15.33
N ALA A 49 -10.47 14.83 15.91
CA ALA A 49 -10.55 14.63 17.35
C ALA A 49 -9.37 15.25 18.12
N ALA A 50 -8.19 15.32 17.49
CA ALA A 50 -7.01 16.01 18.01
C ALA A 50 -7.02 17.53 17.77
N GLY A 51 -8.10 18.09 17.18
CA GLY A 51 -8.22 19.52 16.90
C GLY A 51 -7.41 20.01 15.70
N LEU A 52 -6.93 19.11 14.84
CA LEU A 52 -6.28 19.48 13.58
C LEU A 52 -7.33 19.88 12.54
N HIS A 53 -7.12 21.01 11.87
CA HIS A 53 -8.00 21.45 10.80
C HIS A 53 -7.80 20.57 9.55
N VAL A 54 -8.78 19.71 9.28
CA VAL A 54 -8.86 18.95 8.02
C VAL A 54 -9.63 19.81 7.01
N LEU A 55 -8.93 20.43 6.05
CA LEU A 55 -9.52 21.34 5.05
C LEU A 55 -9.67 20.65 3.69
N GLY A 56 -10.76 19.92 3.49
CA GLY A 56 -11.12 19.37 2.17
C GLY A 56 -10.69 17.91 1.96
N THR A 57 -10.97 17.38 0.77
CA THR A 57 -10.77 15.97 0.41
C THR A 57 -9.40 15.73 -0.26
N GLY A 58 -8.41 16.56 0.05
CA GLY A 58 -7.15 16.65 -0.67
C GLY A 58 -5.97 15.94 0.03
N PRO A 59 -4.97 15.47 -0.75
CA PRO A 59 -3.65 15.17 -0.21
C PRO A 59 -2.98 16.38 0.43
N GLY A 60 -2.82 16.36 1.76
CA GLY A 60 -1.90 17.26 2.46
C GLY A 60 -2.42 18.02 3.68
N ASP A 61 -3.67 17.82 4.10
CA ASP A 61 -4.26 18.71 5.13
C ASP A 61 -3.64 18.59 6.53
N PHE A 62 -2.97 17.48 6.84
CA PHE A 62 -2.28 17.26 8.12
C PHE A 62 -1.20 16.16 8.02
N ASP A 63 -0.25 16.19 8.96
CA ASP A 63 0.80 15.17 9.08
C ASP A 63 0.22 13.83 9.58
N ARG A 64 0.25 12.82 8.71
CA ARG A 64 -0.24 11.47 9.00
C ARG A 64 0.82 10.58 9.66
N ARG A 65 2.10 11.01 9.69
CA ARG A 65 3.20 10.18 10.22
C ARG A 65 2.93 9.67 11.65
N PRO A 66 2.43 10.48 12.61
CA PRO A 66 2.18 9.98 13.97
C PRO A 66 1.16 8.85 13.99
N MET A 67 0.08 8.94 13.21
CA MET A 67 -0.98 7.94 13.16
C MET A 67 -0.51 6.66 12.46
N ILE A 68 0.21 6.78 11.34
CA ILE A 68 0.80 5.62 10.65
C ILE A 68 1.74 4.87 11.59
N LEU A 69 2.59 5.60 12.32
CA LEU A 69 3.50 4.98 13.28
C LEU A 69 2.72 4.34 14.44
N GLU A 70 1.73 5.03 15.01
CA GLU A 70 0.89 4.47 16.08
C GLU A 70 0.22 3.16 15.63
N ASP A 71 -0.37 3.15 14.43
CA ASP A 71 -1.00 1.95 13.87
C ASP A 71 0.02 0.82 13.76
N ILE A 72 1.20 1.09 13.20
CA ILE A 72 2.24 0.07 13.01
C ILE A 72 2.74 -0.50 14.34
N HIS A 73 2.98 0.35 15.35
CA HIS A 73 3.43 -0.09 16.68
C HIS A 73 2.33 -0.85 17.44
N SER A 74 1.06 -0.63 17.11
CA SER A 74 -0.08 -1.34 17.72
C SER A 74 -0.28 -2.76 17.18
N LEU A 75 0.32 -3.07 16.03
CA LEU A 75 0.11 -4.37 15.39
C LEU A 75 0.77 -5.51 16.18
N PRO A 76 0.11 -6.67 16.29
CA PRO A 76 0.60 -7.80 17.08
C PRO A 76 1.69 -8.61 16.36
N VAL A 77 2.50 -7.98 15.50
CA VAL A 77 3.44 -8.66 14.60
C VAL A 77 4.85 -8.12 14.74
N ASN A 78 5.81 -9.03 14.86
CA ASN A 78 7.25 -8.72 14.85
C ASN A 78 7.83 -8.89 13.43
N THR A 79 7.15 -8.35 12.42
CA THR A 79 7.58 -8.38 11.02
C THR A 79 7.79 -6.96 10.51
N SER A 80 8.62 -6.81 9.48
CA SER A 80 8.79 -5.53 8.79
C SER A 80 7.54 -5.17 7.99
N VAL A 81 7.37 -3.88 7.70
CA VAL A 81 6.15 -3.33 7.09
C VAL A 81 6.51 -2.58 5.81
N VAL A 82 5.73 -2.78 4.75
CA VAL A 82 5.76 -1.97 3.54
C VAL A 82 4.59 -1.00 3.60
N VAL A 83 4.89 0.28 3.79
CA VAL A 83 3.93 1.39 3.83
C VAL A 83 3.86 2.06 2.46
N GLU A 84 2.67 2.22 1.92
CA GLU A 84 2.46 2.87 0.63
C GLU A 84 1.27 3.82 0.64
N GLY A 85 1.31 4.83 -0.24
CA GLY A 85 0.19 5.71 -0.48
C GLY A 85 0.62 7.01 -1.16
N ALA A 86 -0.35 7.76 -1.68
CA ALA A 86 -0.06 9.07 -2.25
C ALA A 86 0.41 10.08 -1.18
N PHE A 87 0.06 9.85 0.09
CA PHE A 87 0.47 10.68 1.22
C PHE A 87 1.83 10.28 1.83
N VAL A 88 2.52 9.29 1.26
CA VAL A 88 3.90 8.96 1.64
C VAL A 88 4.84 9.98 0.99
N THR A 89 5.00 11.12 1.66
CA THR A 89 5.86 12.23 1.21
C THR A 89 7.25 12.11 1.82
N PRO A 90 8.28 12.79 1.28
CA PRO A 90 9.60 12.88 1.92
C PRO A 90 9.57 13.37 3.36
N THR A 91 8.63 14.25 3.72
CA THR A 91 8.43 14.70 5.10
C THR A 91 7.89 13.57 6.00
N VAL A 92 6.92 12.80 5.49
CA VAL A 92 6.29 11.69 6.24
C VAL A 92 7.25 10.51 6.38
N ALA A 93 7.95 10.12 5.32
CA ALA A 93 8.83 8.95 5.31
C ALA A 93 10.26 9.27 5.81
N GLY A 94 10.72 10.51 5.62
CA GLY A 94 12.15 10.81 5.53
C GLY A 94 12.75 10.33 4.21
N VAL A 95 13.97 10.77 3.87
CA VAL A 95 14.66 10.41 2.60
C VAL A 95 15.74 9.34 2.79
N ALA A 96 15.54 8.44 3.75
CA ALA A 96 16.49 7.39 4.07
C ALA A 96 16.46 6.22 3.06
N LYS A 97 17.44 5.30 3.15
CA LYS A 97 17.60 4.16 2.22
C LYS A 97 16.44 3.15 2.23
N ASN A 98 15.48 3.29 3.14
CA ASN A 98 14.25 2.51 3.23
C ASN A 98 13.04 3.25 2.63
N ALA A 99 13.24 4.33 1.88
CA ALA A 99 12.17 5.08 1.23
C ALA A 99 12.46 5.27 -0.27
N VAL A 100 11.42 5.10 -1.10
CA VAL A 100 11.50 5.28 -2.56
C VAL A 100 10.21 5.88 -3.11
N TRP A 101 10.31 6.67 -4.18
CA TRP A 101 9.17 7.26 -4.87
C TRP A 101 9.11 6.79 -6.31
N LEU A 102 8.00 6.14 -6.68
CA LEU A 102 7.73 5.73 -8.05
C LEU A 102 7.15 6.93 -8.81
N MET A 103 7.81 7.37 -9.87
CA MET A 103 7.43 8.56 -10.62
C MET A 103 7.31 8.24 -12.12
N PRO A 104 6.09 8.11 -12.67
CA PRO A 104 5.90 8.13 -14.10
C PRO A 104 6.07 9.57 -14.62
N SER A 105 6.37 9.75 -15.91
CA SER A 105 6.07 11.00 -16.60
C SER A 105 4.58 11.29 -16.54
N ARG A 106 4.20 12.55 -16.75
CA ARG A 106 2.78 12.93 -16.78
C ARG A 106 2.01 12.23 -17.90
N GLU A 107 2.64 12.05 -19.05
CA GLU A 107 2.05 11.36 -20.20
C GLU A 107 1.78 9.89 -19.85
N GLU A 108 2.78 9.18 -19.30
CA GLU A 108 2.60 7.80 -18.87
C GLU A 108 1.54 7.68 -17.76
N GLN A 109 1.51 8.61 -16.81
CA GLN A 109 0.50 8.64 -15.77
C GLN A 109 -0.91 8.74 -16.38
N LEU A 110 -1.11 9.67 -17.33
CA LEU A 110 -2.38 9.86 -18.01
C LEU A 110 -2.78 8.59 -18.78
N THR A 111 -1.86 7.99 -19.53
CA THR A 111 -2.09 6.73 -20.25
C THR A 111 -2.57 5.62 -19.31
N ARG A 112 -1.93 5.46 -18.15
CA ARG A 112 -2.33 4.46 -17.15
C ARG A 112 -3.68 4.76 -16.49
N LEU A 113 -3.96 6.04 -16.22
CA LEU A 113 -5.24 6.47 -15.66
C LEU A 113 -6.38 6.23 -16.64
N GLU A 114 -6.18 6.57 -17.91
CA GLU A 114 -7.14 6.35 -18.99
C GLU A 114 -7.38 4.86 -19.22
N HIS A 115 -6.34 4.03 -19.18
CA HIS A 115 -6.50 2.57 -19.25
C HIS A 115 -7.35 2.02 -18.08
N ARG A 116 -7.19 2.59 -16.88
CA ARG A 116 -7.93 2.16 -15.68
C ARG A 116 -9.38 2.63 -15.68
N HIS A 117 -9.63 3.86 -16.13
CA HIS A 117 -10.96 4.47 -16.19
C HIS A 117 -11.11 5.27 -17.48
N PRO A 118 -11.44 4.61 -18.61
CA PRO A 118 -11.58 5.28 -19.91
C PRO A 118 -12.62 6.40 -19.88
N GLY A 119 -12.26 7.57 -20.38
CA GLY A 119 -13.10 8.78 -20.41
C GLY A 119 -13.39 9.38 -19.03
N GLY A 120 -12.67 8.95 -17.98
CA GLY A 120 -12.81 9.47 -16.62
C GLY A 120 -12.22 10.88 -16.46
N ASP A 121 -12.69 11.60 -15.44
CA ASP A 121 -12.04 12.82 -14.99
C ASP A 121 -10.79 12.48 -14.17
N HIS A 122 -9.63 12.90 -14.68
CA HIS A 122 -8.31 12.63 -14.11
C HIS A 122 -7.64 13.89 -13.55
N GLU A 123 -8.30 15.05 -13.55
CA GLU A 123 -7.67 16.33 -13.19
C GLU A 123 -7.07 16.31 -11.78
N GLY A 124 -7.79 15.75 -10.80
CA GLY A 124 -7.30 15.63 -9.42
C GLY A 124 -6.08 14.73 -9.29
N GLN A 125 -6.03 13.63 -10.05
CA GLN A 125 -4.93 12.67 -10.07
C GLN A 125 -3.68 13.27 -10.75
N LEU A 126 -3.88 14.05 -11.81
CA LEU A 126 -2.82 14.81 -12.49
C LEU A 126 -2.33 15.99 -11.64
N TRP A 127 -3.21 16.65 -10.90
CA TRP A 127 -2.81 17.65 -9.91
C TRP A 127 -1.96 17.03 -8.81
N GLY A 128 -2.36 15.86 -8.29
CA GLY A 128 -1.60 15.10 -7.30
C GLY A 128 -0.19 14.73 -7.77
N TRP A 129 0.03 14.55 -9.07
CA TRP A 129 1.37 14.38 -9.63
C TRP A 129 2.28 15.59 -9.37
N ASN A 130 1.76 16.80 -9.54
CA ASN A 130 2.54 18.03 -9.29
C ASN A 130 2.88 18.18 -7.83
N LEU A 131 1.93 17.85 -6.96
CA LEU A 131 2.14 17.91 -5.52
C LEU A 131 3.26 16.95 -5.10
N VAL A 132 3.22 15.70 -5.55
CA VAL A 132 4.28 14.73 -5.24
C VAL A 132 5.61 15.20 -5.83
N ARG A 133 5.62 15.72 -7.06
CA ARG A 133 6.84 16.22 -7.70
C ARG A 133 7.46 17.38 -6.92
N SER A 134 6.66 18.37 -6.53
CA SER A 134 7.14 19.54 -5.81
C SER A 134 7.67 19.20 -4.41
N GLN A 135 7.13 18.16 -3.77
CA GLN A 135 7.63 17.65 -2.49
C GLN A 135 8.98 16.91 -2.62
N LEU A 136 9.28 16.37 -3.81
CA LEU A 136 10.54 15.68 -4.09
C LEU A 136 11.65 16.64 -4.55
N ASP A 137 11.29 17.71 -5.25
CA ASP A 137 12.24 18.69 -5.75
C ASP A 137 13.09 19.30 -4.62
N GLY A 138 14.41 19.36 -4.82
CA GLY A 138 15.36 19.85 -3.81
C GLY A 138 15.68 18.87 -2.68
N THR A 139 15.14 17.65 -2.71
CA THR A 139 15.48 16.58 -1.76
C THR A 139 16.47 15.57 -2.37
N ASN A 140 17.10 14.76 -1.51
CA ASN A 140 17.91 13.61 -1.93
C ASN A 140 17.07 12.30 -1.95
N ALA A 141 15.75 12.41 -2.12
CA ALA A 141 14.86 11.26 -2.18
C ALA A 141 15.25 10.32 -3.34
N THR A 142 15.18 9.01 -3.12
CA THR A 142 15.39 8.05 -4.21
C THR A 142 14.14 7.96 -5.06
N ILE A 143 14.27 8.34 -6.33
CA ILE A 143 13.18 8.33 -7.31
C ILE A 143 13.44 7.21 -8.32
N ILE A 144 12.43 6.38 -8.55
CA ILE A 144 12.43 5.40 -9.65
C ILE A 144 11.48 5.91 -10.72
N THR A 145 12.02 6.26 -11.89
CA THR A 145 11.20 6.55 -13.08
C THR A 145 10.60 5.25 -13.59
N VAL A 146 9.27 5.18 -13.71
CA VAL A 146 8.56 3.92 -14.05
C VAL A 146 8.02 3.86 -15.48
N ASP A 147 8.41 4.82 -16.33
CA ASP A 147 8.02 4.86 -17.73
C ASP A 147 8.47 3.60 -18.47
N ASP A 148 7.56 3.03 -19.25
CA ASP A 148 7.76 1.80 -20.04
C ASP A 148 8.23 0.57 -19.23
N GLN A 149 8.18 0.64 -17.89
CA GLN A 149 8.57 -0.48 -17.04
C GLN A 149 7.42 -1.46 -16.84
N THR A 150 7.76 -2.75 -16.89
CA THR A 150 6.89 -3.79 -16.36
C THR A 150 6.86 -3.73 -14.84
N VAL A 151 5.84 -4.37 -14.25
CA VAL A 151 5.73 -4.52 -12.79
C VAL A 151 6.97 -5.21 -12.20
N ASP A 152 7.50 -6.22 -12.88
CA ASP A 152 8.68 -6.98 -12.42
C ASP A 152 9.96 -6.14 -12.47
N GLN A 153 10.13 -5.30 -13.51
CA GLN A 153 11.24 -4.36 -13.59
C GLN A 153 11.17 -3.33 -12.46
N THR A 154 9.99 -2.79 -12.20
CA THR A 154 9.78 -1.82 -11.11
C THR A 154 10.05 -2.46 -9.75
N LEU A 155 9.53 -3.68 -9.51
CA LEU A 155 9.80 -4.42 -8.28
C LEU A 155 11.29 -4.68 -8.09
N THR A 156 11.99 -5.10 -9.15
CA THR A 156 13.44 -5.33 -9.10
C THR A 156 14.21 -4.07 -8.73
N ALA A 157 13.86 -2.92 -9.30
CA ALA A 157 14.48 -1.64 -8.97
C ALA A 157 14.23 -1.20 -7.51
N VAL A 158 13.02 -1.43 -6.99
CA VAL A 158 12.69 -1.20 -5.58
C VAL A 158 13.50 -2.13 -4.67
N GLU A 159 13.60 -3.42 -5.00
CA GLU A 159 14.39 -4.37 -4.23
C GLU A 159 15.88 -4.02 -4.22
N GLN A 160 16.44 -3.58 -5.35
CA GLN A 160 17.83 -3.13 -5.43
C GLN A 160 18.08 -1.92 -4.51
N THR A 161 17.14 -0.98 -4.45
CA THR A 161 17.21 0.18 -3.54
C THR A 161 17.26 -0.27 -2.08
N PHE A 162 16.47 -1.29 -1.72
CA PHE A 162 16.34 -1.76 -0.34
C PHE A 162 17.27 -2.92 0.03
N THR A 163 18.07 -3.45 -0.89
CA THR A 163 18.79 -4.74 -0.75
C THR A 163 19.53 -4.93 0.58
N PRO A 164 20.33 -3.97 1.10
CA PRO A 164 21.01 -4.15 2.40
C PRO A 164 20.04 -4.32 3.58
N THR A 165 18.89 -3.65 3.51
CA THR A 165 17.89 -3.62 4.57
C THR A 165 16.93 -4.81 4.46
N LEU A 166 16.57 -5.25 3.25
CA LEU A 166 15.68 -6.40 3.03
C LEU A 166 16.22 -7.68 3.69
N GLN A 167 17.49 -7.99 3.46
CA GLN A 167 18.12 -9.23 3.95
C GLN A 167 18.19 -9.32 5.47
N SER A 168 18.20 -8.17 6.14
CA SER A 168 18.34 -8.09 7.59
C SER A 168 17.00 -7.97 8.31
N SER A 169 15.91 -7.72 7.59
CA SER A 169 14.59 -7.36 8.15
C SER A 169 13.80 -8.57 8.67
N PRO A 170 13.14 -8.47 9.85
CA PRO A 170 12.23 -9.51 10.33
C PRO A 170 11.11 -9.81 9.32
N ALA A 171 10.83 -11.10 9.10
CA ALA A 171 9.91 -11.60 8.07
C ALA A 171 9.11 -12.82 8.55
N ALA A 172 7.89 -12.97 8.02
CA ALA A 172 7.10 -14.19 8.17
C ALA A 172 7.56 -15.26 7.18
N HIS A 173 7.92 -16.44 7.71
CA HIS A 173 8.45 -17.56 6.93
C HIS A 173 7.48 -18.73 6.78
N THR A 174 6.52 -18.90 7.69
CA THR A 174 5.52 -19.98 7.59
C THR A 174 4.29 -19.53 6.81
N PRO A 175 3.57 -20.45 6.14
CA PRO A 175 2.31 -20.13 5.46
C PRO A 175 1.29 -19.44 6.37
N GLU A 176 1.13 -19.91 7.60
CA GLU A 176 0.12 -19.42 8.56
C GLU A 176 0.44 -17.99 9.01
N ALA A 177 1.73 -17.70 9.27
CA ALA A 177 2.17 -16.35 9.61
C ALA A 177 1.92 -15.39 8.44
N ARG A 178 2.21 -15.81 7.21
CA ARG A 178 2.02 -15.00 6.00
C ARG A 178 0.53 -14.76 5.70
N GLN A 179 -0.30 -15.78 5.87
CA GLN A 179 -1.76 -15.69 5.84
C GLN A 179 -2.27 -14.65 6.84
N SER A 180 -1.74 -14.67 8.07
CA SER A 180 -2.12 -13.72 9.11
C SER A 180 -1.77 -12.27 8.72
N LEU A 181 -0.62 -12.03 8.10
CA LEU A 181 -0.26 -10.71 7.59
C LEU A 181 -1.18 -10.23 6.47
N ILE A 182 -1.48 -11.11 5.50
CA ILE A 182 -2.42 -10.80 4.41
C ILE A 182 -3.81 -10.51 4.97
N ARG A 183 -4.27 -11.31 5.94
CA ARG A 183 -5.55 -11.11 6.64
C ARG A 183 -5.62 -9.75 7.32
N LEU A 184 -4.55 -9.31 8.00
CA LEU A 184 -4.49 -7.96 8.58
C LEU A 184 -4.68 -6.87 7.52
N SER A 185 -3.99 -6.95 6.39
CA SER A 185 -4.17 -6.00 5.28
C SER A 185 -5.58 -6.05 4.68
N ASN A 186 -6.16 -7.24 4.53
CA ASN A 186 -7.53 -7.41 4.04
C ASN A 186 -8.57 -6.80 4.98
N HIS A 187 -8.40 -6.92 6.31
CA HIS A 187 -9.28 -6.23 7.26
C HIS A 187 -9.23 -4.71 7.10
N GLN A 188 -8.06 -4.14 6.83
CA GLN A 188 -7.92 -2.69 6.62
C GLN A 188 -8.68 -2.24 5.36
N LEU A 189 -8.59 -3.00 4.27
CA LEU A 189 -9.37 -2.75 3.05
C LEU A 189 -10.88 -2.86 3.29
N ALA A 190 -11.31 -3.87 4.05
CA ALA A 190 -12.71 -4.07 4.38
C ALA A 190 -13.29 -2.90 5.21
N ASN A 191 -12.54 -2.39 6.18
CA ASN A 191 -12.94 -1.24 6.98
C ASN A 191 -13.15 -0.01 6.09
N GLN A 192 -12.21 0.26 5.17
CA GLN A 192 -12.35 1.36 4.21
C GLN A 192 -13.59 1.17 3.31
N ALA A 193 -13.75 -0.03 2.76
CA ALA A 193 -14.83 -0.37 1.83
C ALA A 193 -16.22 -0.22 2.45
N THR A 194 -16.36 -0.63 3.72
CA THR A 194 -17.62 -0.57 4.46
C THR A 194 -17.95 0.84 4.94
N GLU A 195 -16.95 1.65 5.26
CA GLU A 195 -17.18 3.03 5.70
C GLU A 195 -17.57 3.97 4.54
N ARG A 196 -16.91 3.84 3.38
CA ARG A 196 -17.23 4.63 2.18
C ARG A 196 -17.21 3.75 0.93
N PRO A 197 -18.31 3.05 0.64
CA PRO A 197 -18.37 2.17 -0.52
C PRO A 197 -18.28 2.98 -1.81
N ARG A 198 -17.30 2.64 -2.65
CA ARG A 198 -17.12 3.24 -3.98
C ARG A 198 -17.71 2.38 -5.11
N SER A 199 -18.02 1.12 -4.81
CA SER A 199 -18.55 0.10 -5.71
C SER A 199 -19.32 -0.91 -4.85
N ALA A 200 -20.18 -1.72 -5.46
CA ALA A 200 -20.80 -2.87 -4.79
C ALA A 200 -19.78 -3.98 -4.44
N HIS A 201 -18.58 -3.94 -5.03
CA HIS A 201 -17.55 -4.96 -4.88
C HIS A 201 -16.20 -4.36 -4.50
N CYS A 202 -15.36 -5.15 -3.82
CA CYS A 202 -14.02 -4.77 -3.39
C CYS A 202 -13.00 -5.88 -3.67
N LEU A 203 -11.77 -5.47 -3.95
CA LEU A 203 -10.67 -6.39 -4.27
C LEU A 203 -9.80 -6.63 -3.04
N PHE A 204 -9.65 -7.89 -2.67
CA PHE A 204 -8.85 -8.36 -1.55
C PHE A 204 -7.64 -9.17 -2.02
N ASP A 205 -6.60 -9.18 -1.21
CA ASP A 205 -5.42 -9.98 -1.47
C ASP A 205 -5.69 -11.46 -1.20
N CYS A 206 -5.32 -12.33 -2.14
CA CYS A 206 -5.45 -13.78 -1.95
C CYS A 206 -4.56 -14.28 -0.79
N GLU A 207 -5.15 -15.06 0.10
CA GLU A 207 -4.54 -15.59 1.34
C GLU A 207 -3.79 -16.90 1.15
N CYS A 208 -3.43 -17.30 -0.07
CA CYS A 208 -2.75 -18.58 -0.33
C CYS A 208 -1.31 -18.67 0.22
N ALA A 209 -0.79 -17.59 0.81
CA ALA A 209 0.58 -17.43 1.34
C ALA A 209 1.73 -17.58 0.33
N GLN A 210 1.46 -17.92 -0.93
CA GLN A 210 2.48 -18.09 -1.97
C GLN A 210 3.23 -16.77 -2.23
N LYS A 211 4.56 -16.83 -2.27
CA LYS A 211 5.44 -15.64 -2.41
C LYS A 211 5.23 -14.88 -3.71
N THR A 212 4.81 -15.57 -4.76
CA THR A 212 4.63 -15.04 -6.11
C THR A 212 3.16 -14.78 -6.45
N CYS A 213 2.23 -15.01 -5.52
CA CYS A 213 0.81 -14.76 -5.77
C CYS A 213 0.57 -13.26 -5.96
N ASN A 214 -0.04 -12.90 -7.09
CA ASN A 214 -0.49 -11.54 -7.40
C ASN A 214 -2.02 -11.46 -7.55
N GLU A 215 -2.73 -12.56 -7.26
CA GLU A 215 -4.17 -12.66 -7.45
C GLU A 215 -4.92 -11.78 -6.45
N LEU A 216 -5.97 -11.14 -6.96
CA LEU A 216 -6.96 -10.41 -6.18
C LEU A 216 -8.29 -11.15 -6.25
N VAL A 217 -8.99 -11.21 -5.12
CA VAL A 217 -10.32 -11.81 -5.01
C VAL A 217 -11.33 -10.69 -4.89
N GLU A 218 -12.27 -10.64 -5.82
CA GLU A 218 -13.40 -9.72 -5.78
C GLU A 218 -14.48 -10.30 -4.87
N LEU A 219 -14.95 -9.50 -3.91
CA LEU A 219 -16.04 -9.85 -3.00
C LEU A 219 -17.10 -8.75 -3.01
N ALA A 220 -18.37 -9.13 -2.93
CA ALA A 220 -19.43 -8.17 -2.70
C ALA A 220 -19.38 -7.63 -1.27
N ILE A 221 -19.78 -6.37 -1.07
CA ILE A 221 -19.68 -5.71 0.24
C ILE A 221 -20.40 -6.48 1.34
N GLU A 222 -21.56 -7.04 1.02
CA GLU A 222 -22.39 -7.84 1.92
C GLU A 222 -21.74 -9.17 2.32
N GLU A 223 -20.80 -9.70 1.53
CA GLU A 223 -20.12 -10.98 1.80
C GLU A 223 -18.90 -10.79 2.73
N ILE A 224 -18.31 -9.59 2.72
CA ILE A 224 -17.07 -9.27 3.45
C ILE A 224 -17.11 -9.70 4.92
N PRO A 225 -18.14 -9.37 5.73
CA PRO A 225 -18.16 -9.74 7.14
C PRO A 225 -18.15 -11.26 7.35
N THR A 226 -18.90 -11.99 6.51
CA THR A 226 -19.03 -13.45 6.60
C THR A 226 -17.71 -14.14 6.24
N VAL A 227 -17.03 -13.68 5.19
CA VAL A 227 -15.76 -14.27 4.75
C VAL A 227 -14.64 -13.96 5.74
N LEU A 228 -14.58 -12.73 6.26
CA LEU A 228 -13.55 -12.32 7.22
C LEU A 228 -13.74 -12.91 8.63
N ALA A 229 -14.95 -13.37 8.99
CA ALA A 229 -15.19 -14.08 10.23
C ALA A 229 -14.59 -15.50 10.25
N GLN A 230 -14.29 -16.08 9.08
CA GLN A 230 -13.65 -17.40 8.96
C GLN A 230 -12.14 -17.30 9.17
N ALA A 231 -11.51 -18.38 9.65
CA ALA A 231 -10.05 -18.43 9.76
C ALA A 231 -9.39 -18.37 8.37
N PRO A 232 -8.23 -17.70 8.21
CA PRO A 232 -7.49 -17.76 6.97
C PRO A 232 -6.96 -19.18 6.71
N PRO A 233 -6.86 -19.61 5.44
CA PRO A 233 -7.21 -18.84 4.25
C PRO A 233 -8.71 -18.98 3.92
N SER A 234 -9.48 -17.87 3.97
CA SER A 234 -10.88 -17.83 3.52
C SER A 234 -11.09 -16.95 2.29
N ILE A 235 -10.12 -16.08 1.96
CA ILE A 235 -10.10 -15.29 0.73
C ILE A 235 -9.06 -15.91 -0.21
N VAL A 236 -9.48 -16.83 -1.10
CA VAL A 236 -8.55 -17.55 -1.99
C VAL A 236 -9.02 -17.46 -3.44
N SER A 237 -8.11 -17.08 -4.34
CA SER A 237 -8.39 -17.09 -5.78
C SER A 237 -8.66 -18.53 -6.24
N PRO A 238 -9.62 -18.75 -7.17
CA PRO A 238 -9.88 -20.07 -7.74
C PRO A 238 -8.63 -20.75 -8.32
N LYS A 239 -7.64 -19.99 -8.79
CA LYS A 239 -6.36 -20.52 -9.31
C LYS A 239 -5.51 -21.22 -8.24
N HIS A 240 -5.75 -20.91 -6.96
CA HIS A 240 -5.03 -21.49 -5.82
C HIS A 240 -5.96 -22.34 -4.94
N PHE A 241 -7.20 -22.53 -5.39
CA PHE A 241 -8.12 -23.43 -4.71
C PHE A 241 -7.65 -24.86 -4.99
N ASN A 242 -7.26 -25.58 -3.94
CA ASN A 242 -7.18 -27.03 -4.01
C ASN A 242 -8.59 -27.56 -3.78
N PRO A 243 -9.29 -28.12 -4.79
CA PRO A 243 -10.48 -28.88 -4.50
C PRO A 243 -10.07 -30.09 -3.68
N THR A 244 -10.35 -30.06 -2.38
CA THR A 244 -10.39 -31.26 -1.54
C THR A 244 -11.54 -32.14 -1.96
#